data_AF-A0A6J2YUL4-F1
#
_entry.id   AF-A0A6J2YUL4-F1
#
_cell.length_a   1.000
_cell.length_b   1.000
_cell.length_c   1.000
_cell.angle_alpha   90.00
_cell.angle_beta   90.00
_cell.angle_gamma   90.00
#
_symmetry.space_group_name_H-M   'P 1'
#
loop_
_entity.id
_entity.type
_entity.pdbx_description
1 polymer ?
#
loop_
_entity_poly.entity_id
_entity_poly.type
_entity_poly.pdbx_seq_one_letter_code
_entity_poly.pdbx_strand_id
1 'polypeptide(L)'
;MHTSPEKVAQVIALIENGLKQRAVARQLHMTRGAVRRVCERYEETRSFRRRPGTGRKRYTTDSDDRFIMSTMLRNRRLNAIQLQQQLRETRGVTISQWTVRRRLKESNMTPQNARNLSKTYPSSSSSTPAFCTGTSELDTRTMGICFTLR
;
A
#
# COMPACT_ATOMS: atom_id res chain seq x y z
N MET A 1 15.71 -5.95 -24.31
CA MET A 1 16.76 -4.93 -24.49
C MET A 1 16.62 -3.89 -23.39
N HIS A 2 17.49 -3.94 -22.40
CA HIS A 2 17.60 -2.92 -21.37
C HIS A 2 18.54 -1.83 -21.93
N THR A 3 17.96 -0.75 -22.44
CA THR A 3 18.72 0.44 -22.87
C THR A 3 18.82 1.40 -21.69
N SER A 4 20.04 1.72 -21.27
CA SER A 4 20.28 2.79 -20.28
C SER A 4 19.68 4.11 -20.80
N PRO A 5 19.06 4.94 -19.93
CA PRO A 5 18.54 6.24 -20.33
C PRO A 5 19.61 7.15 -20.96
N GLU A 6 20.87 7.02 -20.55
CA GLU A 6 22.00 7.76 -21.13
C GLU A 6 22.23 7.40 -22.59
N LYS A 7 22.20 6.10 -22.91
CA LYS A 7 22.32 5.62 -24.31
C LYS A 7 21.14 6.11 -25.16
N VAL A 8 19.95 6.20 -24.57
CA VAL A 8 18.77 6.73 -25.26
C VAL A 8 18.94 8.21 -25.59
N ALA A 9 19.44 9.02 -24.65
CA ALA A 9 19.74 10.42 -24.89
C ALA A 9 20.81 10.61 -25.99
N GLN A 10 21.88 9.80 -25.98
CA GLN A 10 22.91 9.82 -27.02
C GLN A 10 22.34 9.48 -28.42
N VAL A 11 21.47 8.46 -28.51
CA VAL A 11 20.81 8.12 -29.77
C VAL A 11 20.02 9.30 -30.32
N ILE A 12 19.23 9.96 -29.47
CA ILE A 12 18.36 11.06 -29.88
C ILE A 12 19.19 12.27 -30.31
N ALA A 13 20.20 12.67 -29.51
CA ALA A 13 21.09 13.77 -29.85
C ALA A 13 21.79 13.57 -31.21
N LEU A 14 22.26 12.35 -31.50
CA LEU A 14 22.89 12.04 -32.78
C LEU A 14 21.90 12.12 -33.96
N ILE A 15 20.64 11.73 -33.75
CA ILE A 15 19.60 11.81 -34.77
C ILE A 15 19.15 13.26 -34.99
N GLU A 16 19.05 14.06 -33.93
CA GLU A 16 18.77 15.50 -34.02
C GLU A 16 19.90 16.25 -34.76
N ASN A 17 21.14 15.79 -34.62
CA ASN A 17 22.29 16.26 -35.41
C ASN A 17 22.29 15.77 -36.88
N GLY A 18 21.22 15.12 -37.34
CA GLY A 18 21.05 14.70 -38.74
C GLY A 18 21.69 13.37 -39.12
N LEU A 19 22.22 12.60 -38.16
CA LEU A 19 22.82 11.29 -38.47
C LEU A 19 21.73 10.24 -38.77
N LYS A 20 21.97 9.47 -39.83
CA LYS A 20 21.09 8.34 -40.20
C LYS A 20 21.14 7.25 -39.11
N GLN A 21 20.00 6.62 -38.82
CA GLN A 21 19.88 5.54 -37.82
C GLN A 21 20.93 4.42 -37.96
N ARG A 22 21.35 4.08 -39.18
CA ARG A 22 22.41 3.07 -39.43
C ARG A 22 23.79 3.53 -38.96
N ALA A 23 24.11 4.82 -39.08
CA ALA A 23 25.36 5.37 -38.58
C ALA A 23 25.38 5.36 -37.05
N VAL A 24 24.29 5.81 -36.42
CA VAL A 24 24.11 5.78 -34.96
C VAL A 24 24.21 4.36 -34.40
N ALA A 25 23.59 3.39 -35.07
CA ALA A 25 23.68 1.97 -34.70
C ALA A 25 25.12 1.45 -34.69
N ARG A 26 25.92 1.80 -35.71
CA ARG A 26 27.34 1.43 -35.79
C ARG A 26 28.17 2.11 -34.70
N GLN A 27 27.93 3.40 -34.46
CA GLN A 27 28.67 4.20 -33.48
C GLN A 27 28.41 3.76 -32.03
N LEU A 28 27.17 3.41 -31.70
CA LEU A 28 26.78 3.02 -30.33
C LEU A 28 26.77 1.50 -30.10
N HIS A 29 27.24 0.72 -31.09
CA HIS A 29 27.22 -0.74 -31.09
C HIS A 29 25.84 -1.33 -30.75
N MET A 30 24.79 -0.74 -31.35
CA MET A 30 23.40 -1.16 -31.17
C MET A 30 22.85 -1.75 -32.47
N THR A 31 21.86 -2.62 -32.35
CA THR A 31 21.13 -3.08 -33.54
C THR A 31 20.27 -1.95 -34.10
N ARG A 32 20.12 -1.85 -35.43
CA ARG A 32 19.26 -0.86 -36.09
C ARG A 32 17.84 -0.86 -35.51
N GLY A 33 17.29 -2.05 -35.21
CA GLY A 33 15.97 -2.19 -34.60
C GLY A 33 15.89 -1.64 -33.17
N ALA A 34 16.99 -1.64 -32.41
CA ALA A 34 17.03 -0.99 -31.10
C ALA A 34 16.96 0.53 -31.23
N VAL A 35 17.72 1.12 -32.16
CA VAL A 35 17.69 2.56 -32.45
C VAL A 35 16.28 3.00 -32.88
N ARG A 36 15.66 2.27 -33.83
CA ARG A 36 14.29 2.54 -34.28
C ARG A 36 13.28 2.57 -33.13
N ARG A 37 13.29 1.54 -32.27
CA ARG A 37 12.38 1.47 -31.09
C ARG A 37 12.62 2.58 -30.08
N VAL A 38 13.84 3.11 -30.01
CA VAL A 38 14.16 4.25 -29.14
C VAL A 38 13.54 5.53 -29.71
N CYS A 39 13.67 5.76 -31.02
CA CYS A 39 13.04 6.89 -31.70
C CYS A 39 11.51 6.87 -31.56
N GLU A 40 10.88 5.76 -31.92
CA GLU A 40 9.41 5.60 -31.82
C GLU A 40 8.93 5.88 -30.38
N ARG A 41 9.65 5.36 -29.37
CA ARG A 41 9.31 5.63 -27.97
C ARG A 41 9.44 7.10 -27.60
N TYR A 42 10.51 7.76 -28.05
CA TYR A 42 10.77 9.16 -27.74
C TYR A 42 9.77 10.09 -28.41
N GLU A 43 9.37 9.81 -29.64
CA GLU A 43 8.33 10.57 -30.34
C GLU A 43 6.99 10.53 -29.58
N GLU A 44 6.61 9.35 -29.09
CA GLU A 44 5.35 9.13 -28.38
C GLU A 44 5.32 9.67 -26.93
N THR A 45 6.45 9.65 -26.20
CA THR A 45 6.47 9.98 -24.75
C THR A 45 7.34 11.19 -24.40
N ARG A 46 8.19 11.66 -25.34
CA ARG A 46 9.21 12.71 -25.12
C ARG A 46 10.06 12.47 -23.87
N SER A 47 10.30 11.20 -23.56
CA SER A 47 11.04 10.78 -22.37
C SER A 47 12.13 9.77 -22.73
N PHE A 48 13.29 9.94 -22.11
CA PHE A 48 14.42 9.01 -22.23
C PHE A 48 14.24 7.75 -21.36
N ARG A 49 13.32 7.81 -20.40
CA ARG A 49 13.03 6.69 -19.51
C ARG A 49 12.17 5.65 -20.22
N ARG A 50 12.34 4.38 -19.84
CA ARG A 50 11.46 3.31 -20.30
C ARG A 50 10.06 3.57 -19.73
N ARG A 51 9.03 3.34 -20.55
CA ARG A 51 7.64 3.36 -20.07
C ARG A 51 7.44 2.34 -18.95
N PRO A 52 6.66 2.69 -17.91
CA PRO A 52 6.22 1.69 -16.95
C PRO A 52 5.44 0.61 -17.71
N GLY A 53 5.71 -0.65 -17.39
CA GLY A 53 4.91 -1.76 -17.94
C GLY A 53 3.49 -1.70 -17.38
N THR A 54 2.50 -2.04 -18.20
CA THR A 54 1.09 -2.13 -17.77
C THR A 54 0.81 -3.29 -16.82
N GLY A 55 1.77 -4.21 -16.65
CA GLY A 55 1.62 -5.40 -15.82
C GLY A 55 0.57 -6.38 -16.37
N ARG A 56 0.33 -7.46 -15.62
CA ARG A 56 -0.73 -8.42 -15.95
C ARG A 56 -2.07 -7.90 -15.43
N LYS A 57 -3.12 -7.95 -16.27
CA LYS A 57 -4.48 -7.63 -15.85
C LYS A 57 -4.90 -8.51 -14.66
N ARG A 58 -5.50 -7.88 -13.67
CA ARG A 58 -6.04 -8.55 -12.48
C ARG A 58 -7.27 -9.38 -12.85
N TYR A 59 -7.44 -10.52 -12.16
CA TYR A 59 -8.65 -11.34 -12.30
C TYR A 59 -9.84 -10.74 -11.55
N THR A 60 -9.62 -10.20 -10.35
CA THR A 60 -10.67 -9.48 -9.62
C THR A 60 -10.83 -8.06 -10.15
N THR A 61 -12.06 -7.58 -10.13
CA THR A 61 -12.40 -6.18 -10.46
C THR A 61 -12.33 -5.30 -9.22
N ASP A 62 -12.30 -3.98 -9.41
CA ASP A 62 -12.35 -3.03 -8.29
C ASP A 62 -13.62 -3.18 -7.46
N SER A 63 -14.73 -3.59 -8.08
CA SER A 63 -15.98 -3.87 -7.36
C SER A 63 -15.82 -5.07 -6.42
N ASP A 64 -15.14 -6.12 -6.87
CA ASP A 64 -14.89 -7.33 -6.07
C ASP A 64 -13.96 -7.02 -4.91
N ASP A 65 -12.91 -6.25 -5.17
CA ASP A 65 -11.97 -5.81 -4.14
C ASP A 65 -12.70 -4.95 -3.07
N ARG A 66 -13.62 -4.05 -3.47
CA ARG A 66 -14.47 -3.31 -2.52
C ARG A 66 -15.40 -4.22 -1.72
N PHE A 67 -15.96 -5.26 -2.32
CA PHE A 67 -16.78 -6.23 -1.60
C PHE A 67 -15.96 -6.97 -0.55
N ILE A 68 -14.76 -7.46 -0.92
CA ILE A 68 -13.83 -8.10 0.00
C ILE A 68 -13.55 -7.19 1.20
N MET A 69 -13.23 -5.91 0.94
CA MET A 69 -12.93 -4.94 2.00
C MET A 69 -14.14 -4.62 2.88
N SER A 70 -15.31 -4.36 2.28
CA SER A 70 -16.53 -4.01 3.03
C SER A 70 -16.98 -5.17 3.93
N THR A 71 -16.98 -6.40 3.40
CA THR A 71 -17.38 -7.58 4.16
C THR A 71 -16.40 -7.88 5.30
N MET A 72 -15.09 -7.67 5.06
CA MET A 72 -14.06 -7.77 6.10
C MET A 72 -14.24 -6.71 7.20
N LEU A 73 -14.60 -5.48 6.83
CA LEU A 73 -14.83 -4.38 7.77
C LEU A 73 -16.05 -4.64 8.67
N ARG A 74 -17.15 -5.12 8.08
CA ARG A 74 -18.38 -5.47 8.81
C ARG A 74 -18.13 -6.60 9.81
N ASN A 75 -17.35 -7.61 9.41
CA ASN A 75 -17.09 -8.79 10.21
C ASN A 75 -15.59 -9.03 10.36
N ARG A 76 -14.96 -8.29 11.29
CA ARG A 76 -13.50 -8.29 11.50
C ARG A 76 -12.87 -9.64 11.83
N ARG A 77 -13.67 -10.63 12.25
CA ARG A 77 -13.23 -11.99 12.62
C ARG A 77 -13.20 -12.97 11.44
N LEU A 78 -13.70 -12.59 10.25
CA LEU A 78 -13.78 -13.48 9.10
C LEU A 78 -12.40 -13.92 8.59
N ASN A 79 -12.32 -15.19 8.20
CA ASN A 79 -11.15 -15.75 7.53
C ASN A 79 -11.25 -15.60 6.01
N ALA A 80 -10.09 -15.63 5.33
CA ALA A 80 -10.03 -15.49 3.87
C ALA A 80 -10.83 -16.56 3.11
N ILE A 81 -10.96 -17.77 3.67
CA ILE A 81 -11.78 -18.86 3.07
C ILE A 81 -13.27 -18.51 3.12
N GLN A 82 -13.74 -17.99 4.26
CA GLN A 82 -15.14 -17.58 4.41
C GLN A 82 -15.47 -16.42 3.47
N LEU A 83 -14.54 -15.47 3.34
CA LEU A 83 -14.69 -14.33 2.44
C LEU A 83 -14.67 -14.72 0.96
N GLN A 84 -13.83 -15.71 0.60
CA GLN A 84 -13.84 -16.32 -0.73
C GLN A 84 -15.19 -16.97 -1.03
N GLN A 85 -15.72 -17.75 -0.08
CA GLN A 85 -17.00 -18.43 -0.24
C GLN A 85 -18.16 -17.42 -0.40
N GLN A 86 -18.21 -16.40 0.45
CA GLN A 86 -19.21 -15.33 0.34
C GLN A 86 -19.13 -14.57 -0.99
N LEU A 87 -17.92 -14.29 -1.49
CA LEU A 87 -17.73 -13.63 -2.78
C LEU A 87 -18.17 -14.53 -3.95
N ARG A 88 -17.95 -15.84 -3.84
CA ARG A 88 -18.46 -16.82 -4.81
C ARG A 88 -19.98 -16.89 -4.80
N GLU A 89 -20.60 -16.94 -3.62
CA GLU A 89 -22.07 -17.01 -3.47
C GLU A 89 -22.77 -15.75 -3.95
N THR A 90 -22.23 -14.57 -3.62
CA THR A 90 -22.88 -13.29 -3.94
C THR A 90 -22.62 -12.80 -5.36
N ARG A 91 -21.43 -13.09 -5.92
CA ARG A 91 -20.99 -12.53 -7.22
C ARG A 91 -20.66 -13.58 -8.28
N GLY A 92 -20.66 -14.86 -7.93
CA GLY A 92 -20.28 -15.93 -8.85
C GLY A 92 -18.78 -15.98 -9.19
N VAL A 93 -17.96 -15.12 -8.56
CA VAL A 93 -16.54 -15.00 -8.89
C VAL A 93 -15.75 -16.08 -8.16
N THR A 94 -15.10 -16.96 -8.92
CA THR A 94 -14.30 -18.06 -8.37
C THR A 94 -12.84 -17.65 -8.26
N ILE A 95 -12.41 -17.23 -7.07
CA ILE A 95 -11.01 -16.93 -6.74
C ILE A 95 -10.48 -17.87 -5.67
N SER A 96 -9.15 -17.97 -5.54
CA SER A 96 -8.52 -18.71 -4.45
C SER A 96 -8.44 -17.87 -3.17
N GLN A 97 -8.41 -18.52 -2.01
CA GLN A 97 -8.16 -17.87 -0.71
C GLN A 97 -6.87 -17.03 -0.68
N TRP A 98 -5.85 -17.40 -1.47
CA TRP A 98 -4.60 -16.66 -1.57
C TRP A 98 -4.77 -15.32 -2.30
N THR A 99 -5.63 -15.28 -3.32
CA THR A 99 -6.00 -14.03 -3.99
C THR A 99 -6.70 -13.10 -2.99
N VAL A 100 -7.64 -13.60 -2.20
CA VAL A 100 -8.32 -12.82 -1.14
C VAL A 100 -7.32 -12.27 -0.12
N ARG A 101 -6.40 -13.11 0.38
CA ARG A 101 -5.35 -12.67 1.31
C ARG A 101 -4.45 -11.58 0.71
N ARG A 102 -4.10 -11.71 -0.59
CA ARG A 102 -3.32 -10.69 -1.29
C ARG A 102 -4.07 -9.36 -1.35
N ARG A 103 -5.37 -9.37 -1.63
CA ARG A 103 -6.22 -8.16 -1.62
C ARG A 103 -6.29 -7.51 -0.26
N LEU A 104 -6.53 -8.30 0.79
CA LEU A 104 -6.54 -7.78 2.15
C LEU A 104 -5.18 -7.16 2.53
N LYS A 105 -4.07 -7.80 2.15
CA LYS A 105 -2.73 -7.27 2.39
C LYS A 105 -2.45 -5.99 1.61
N GLU A 106 -2.84 -5.92 0.33
CA GLU A 106 -2.74 -4.70 -0.49
C GLU A 106 -3.48 -3.52 0.16
N SER A 107 -4.59 -3.79 0.85
CA SER A 107 -5.35 -2.79 1.59
C SER A 107 -4.96 -2.65 3.07
N ASN A 108 -3.84 -3.24 3.50
CA ASN A 108 -3.37 -3.24 4.90
C ASN A 108 -4.40 -3.75 5.92
N MET A 109 -5.26 -4.69 5.52
CA MET A 109 -6.27 -5.30 6.37
C MET A 109 -5.82 -6.69 6.84
N THR A 110 -5.97 -6.93 8.14
CA THR A 110 -5.76 -8.24 8.75
C THR A 110 -7.01 -8.66 9.53
N PRO A 111 -7.34 -9.97 9.57
CA PRO A 111 -8.38 -10.46 10.45
C PRO A 111 -8.05 -10.24 11.92
N GLN A 112 -8.99 -9.70 12.68
CA GLN A 112 -8.91 -9.61 14.13
C GLN A 112 -9.44 -10.92 14.73
N ASN A 113 -8.71 -12.00 14.51
CA ASN A 113 -8.93 -13.27 15.20
C ASN A 113 -7.95 -13.42 16.37
N ALA A 114 -8.24 -14.28 17.34
CA ALA A 114 -7.42 -14.46 18.55
C ALA A 114 -5.91 -14.65 18.27
N ARG A 115 -5.56 -15.26 17.12
CA ARG A 115 -4.17 -15.46 16.66
C ARG A 115 -3.45 -14.17 16.22
N ASN A 116 -4.21 -13.13 15.85
CA ASN A 116 -3.68 -11.85 15.37
C ASN A 116 -3.79 -10.73 16.42
N LEU A 117 -4.61 -10.87 17.48
CA LEU A 117 -4.71 -9.88 18.56
C LEU A 117 -3.38 -9.71 19.33
N SER A 118 -2.52 -10.73 19.37
CA SER A 118 -1.19 -10.65 19.98
C SER A 118 -0.14 -9.93 19.13
N LYS A 119 -0.42 -9.65 17.85
CA LYS A 119 0.48 -8.90 16.95
C LYS A 119 0.21 -7.39 16.92
N THR A 120 -0.86 -6.94 17.57
CA THR A 120 -1.34 -5.55 17.52
C THR A 120 -0.99 -4.70 18.75
N TYR A 121 -0.09 -5.16 19.64
CA TYR A 121 0.44 -4.33 20.72
C TYR A 121 1.93 -4.08 20.54
N PRO A 122 2.42 -2.82 20.58
CA PRO A 122 3.82 -2.56 20.82
C PRO A 122 4.12 -2.92 22.28
N SER A 123 5.05 -3.83 22.49
CA SER A 123 5.67 -4.05 23.78
C SER A 123 6.53 -2.83 24.13
N SER A 124 5.92 -1.77 24.67
CA SER A 124 6.63 -0.70 25.36
C SER A 124 6.57 -0.95 26.86
N SER A 125 7.73 -1.34 27.39
CA SER A 125 8.11 -1.31 28.80
C SER A 125 7.89 0.07 29.45
N SER A 126 7.60 0.06 30.76
CA SER A 126 7.63 1.18 31.75
C SER A 126 6.65 2.34 31.49
N SER A 127 5.77 2.76 32.40
CA SER A 127 5.93 2.94 33.85
C SER A 127 4.55 2.93 34.54
N THR A 128 4.44 2.26 35.67
CA THR A 128 3.36 2.45 36.65
C THR A 128 3.47 3.84 37.29
N PRO A 129 2.41 4.67 37.38
CA PRO A 129 2.40 5.73 38.37
C PRO A 129 2.00 5.11 39.71
N ALA A 130 2.93 5.21 40.66
CA ALA A 130 2.69 4.90 42.06
C ALA A 130 1.58 5.81 42.59
N PHE A 131 0.51 5.22 43.13
CA PHE A 131 -0.41 5.91 44.01
C PHE A 131 0.33 6.16 45.34
N CYS A 132 0.87 7.37 45.50
CA CYS A 132 1.43 7.83 46.77
C CYS A 132 0.27 8.15 47.72
N THR A 133 0.04 7.28 48.70
CA THR A 133 -0.76 7.59 49.89
C THR A 133 0.03 8.60 50.74
N GLY A 134 -0.40 9.86 50.71
CA GLY A 134 0.08 10.92 51.60
C GLY A 134 -0.91 11.16 52.72
N THR A 135 -0.59 10.67 53.92
CA THR A 135 -1.20 11.02 55.20
C THR A 135 -0.42 12.18 55.83
N SER A 136 -1.09 13.28 56.17
CA SER A 136 -0.78 14.19 57.30
C SER A 136 -1.78 15.37 57.26
N GLU A 137 -2.76 15.47 58.14
CA GLU A 137 -2.72 15.97 59.54
C GLU A 137 -3.16 17.45 59.64
N LEU A 138 -4.35 17.63 60.24
CA LEU A 138 -4.84 18.70 61.13
C LEU A 138 -4.41 20.16 60.89
N ASP A 139 -5.38 21.05 60.69
CA ASP A 139 -5.66 22.08 61.71
C ASP A 139 -7.09 22.62 61.62
N THR A 140 -7.50 23.17 62.75
CA THR A 140 -8.84 23.41 63.28
C THR A 140 -9.28 24.87 63.14
N ARG A 141 -10.59 25.08 63.36
CA ARG A 141 -11.30 26.37 63.57
C ARG A 141 -11.49 27.19 62.29
N THR A 142 -12.72 27.50 61.90
CA THR A 142 -13.50 28.56 62.57
C THR A 142 -14.93 28.57 62.01
N MET A 143 -15.92 28.50 62.91
CA MET A 143 -17.33 28.94 62.78
C MET A 143 -18.19 28.18 61.76
N GLY A 144 -19.16 27.35 62.15
CA GLY A 144 -20.23 27.68 63.09
C GLY A 144 -21.43 28.19 62.29
N ILE A 145 -22.50 27.39 62.25
CA ILE A 145 -23.93 27.76 62.35
C ILE A 145 -24.76 26.54 61.87
N CYS A 146 -25.29 25.81 62.85
CA CYS A 146 -26.51 25.02 62.71
C CYS A 146 -27.67 25.96 62.41
N PHE A 147 -28.52 25.66 61.43
CA PHE A 147 -29.95 26.00 61.54
C PHE A 147 -30.78 25.14 60.57
N THR A 148 -31.37 24.08 61.12
CA THR A 148 -32.56 23.43 60.56
C THR A 148 -33.78 23.83 61.40
N LEU A 149 -34.79 24.35 60.70
CA LEU A 149 -36.19 24.61 61.05
C LEU A 149 -36.68 24.32 62.50
N ARG A 150 -37.06 25.37 63.24
CA ARG A 150 -38.45 25.76 63.58
C ARG A 150 -38.45 26.91 64.59
#